data_AF-A0A2D8UGS2-F1
#
_entry.id   AF-A0A2D8UGS2-F1
#
_cell.length_a   1.000
_cell.length_b   1.000
_cell.length_c   1.000
_cell.angle_alpha   90.00
_cell.angle_beta   90.00
_cell.angle_gamma   90.00
#
_symmetry.space_group_name_H-M   'P 1'
#
loop_
_entity.id
_entity.type
_entity.pdbx_description
1 polymer ?
#
loop_
_entity_poly.entity_id
_entity_poly.type
_entity_poly.pdbx_seq_one_letter_code
_entity_poly.pdbx_strand_id
1 'polypeptide(L)'
;TKILQLKNEIRSIESGSMEGSVRKREREIAKLECQAPHQQDGKRIVQGMPKAGNQTHIHIIVSRKDASNSFSLSPGSKYKASEVEMNGKKVKRGFDRDKFFENAEKTFDKTFGYQRNFAETYKARKDFRKNPKIYFAALIKLPTNEKSIAFKLMRETGIPIMPSIPTNQAQLALKVFNKLRKGLDVAIKSSSIGI
;
A
#
# COMPACT_ATOMS: atom_id res chain seq x y z
N THR A 1 -18.07 -18.60 24.99
CA THR A 1 -18.80 -17.36 24.64
C THR A 1 -19.97 -17.18 25.59
N LYS A 2 -20.43 -15.93 25.81
CA LYS A 2 -21.55 -15.66 26.74
C LYS A 2 -22.85 -16.39 26.38
N ILE A 3 -23.15 -16.51 25.08
CA ILE A 3 -24.29 -17.30 24.58
C ILE A 3 -24.17 -18.79 24.97
N LEU A 4 -22.96 -19.37 24.90
CA LEU A 4 -22.75 -20.77 25.29
C LEU A 4 -22.95 -20.98 26.80
N GLN A 5 -22.51 -20.02 27.64
CA GLN A 5 -22.76 -20.06 29.08
C GLN A 5 -24.26 -20.03 29.39
N LEU A 6 -25.01 -19.11 28.76
CA LEU A 6 -26.46 -19.03 28.92
C LEU A 6 -27.18 -20.31 28.47
N LYS A 7 -26.71 -20.95 27.39
CA LYS A 7 -27.24 -22.25 26.93
C LYS A 7 -26.98 -23.38 27.92
N ASN A 8 -25.80 -23.42 28.53
CA ASN A 8 -25.48 -24.40 29.56
C ASN A 8 -26.30 -24.17 30.83
N GLU A 9 -26.49 -22.91 31.25
CA GLU A 9 -27.34 -22.57 32.38
C GLU A 9 -28.81 -22.95 32.16
N ILE A 10 -29.35 -22.74 30.94
CA ILE A 10 -30.69 -23.22 30.58
C ILE A 10 -30.79 -24.74 30.77
N ARG A 11 -29.80 -25.50 30.27
CA ARG A 11 -29.77 -26.96 30.43
C ARG A 11 -29.72 -27.38 31.90
N SER A 12 -28.94 -26.70 32.73
CA SER A 12 -28.86 -26.96 34.18
C SER A 12 -30.16 -26.65 34.92
N ILE A 13 -30.92 -25.65 34.46
CA ILE A 13 -32.25 -25.33 35.00
C ILE A 13 -33.27 -26.39 34.59
N GLU A 14 -33.25 -26.82 33.32
CA GLU A 14 -34.11 -27.88 32.80
C GLU A 14 -33.84 -29.23 33.48
N SER A 15 -32.57 -29.52 33.85
CA SER A 15 -32.20 -30.73 34.60
C SER A 15 -32.44 -30.64 36.11
N GLY A 16 -33.00 -29.53 36.61
CA GLY A 16 -33.29 -29.33 38.04
C GLY A 16 -32.06 -29.11 38.93
N SER A 17 -30.88 -28.90 38.35
CA SER A 17 -29.62 -28.71 39.11
C SER A 17 -29.38 -27.25 39.49
N MET A 18 -30.19 -26.32 38.96
CA MET A 18 -30.11 -24.89 39.20
C MET A 18 -31.52 -24.28 39.14
N GLU A 19 -31.80 -23.30 39.99
CA GLU A 19 -33.04 -22.53 39.90
C GLU A 19 -32.86 -21.26 39.05
N GLY A 20 -33.86 -20.91 38.25
CA GLY A 20 -33.83 -19.67 37.50
C GLY A 20 -34.84 -19.59 36.35
N SER A 21 -34.99 -18.40 35.77
CA SER A 21 -35.89 -18.19 34.64
C SER A 21 -35.20 -18.53 33.31
N VAL A 22 -35.69 -19.57 32.63
CA VAL A 22 -35.29 -19.93 31.26
C VAL A 22 -35.61 -18.77 30.30
N ARG A 23 -36.84 -18.23 30.38
CA ARG A 23 -37.32 -17.14 29.52
C ARG A 23 -36.45 -15.89 29.56
N LYS A 24 -35.87 -15.55 30.71
CA LYS A 24 -34.95 -14.39 30.84
C LYS A 24 -33.67 -14.64 30.06
N ARG A 25 -33.10 -15.85 30.15
CA ARG A 25 -31.86 -16.25 29.47
C ARG A 25 -32.05 -16.36 27.95
N GLU A 26 -33.20 -16.87 27.51
CA GLU A 26 -33.56 -16.90 26.08
C GLU A 26 -33.62 -15.49 25.47
N ARG A 27 -34.23 -14.53 26.17
CA ARG A 27 -34.25 -13.12 25.72
C ARG A 27 -32.84 -12.53 25.64
N GLU A 28 -31.98 -12.84 26.60
CA GLU A 28 -30.59 -12.37 26.58
C GLU A 28 -29.80 -12.99 25.43
N ILE A 29 -30.01 -14.29 25.14
CA ILE A 29 -29.44 -14.95 23.96
C ILE A 29 -29.91 -14.25 22.68
N ALA A 30 -31.23 -14.00 22.52
CA ALA A 30 -31.77 -13.33 21.35
C ALA A 30 -31.17 -11.92 21.16
N LYS A 31 -31.03 -11.16 22.25
CA LYS A 31 -30.36 -9.85 22.24
C LYS A 31 -28.90 -9.97 21.78
N LEU A 32 -28.15 -10.94 22.33
CA LEU A 32 -26.74 -11.14 21.99
C LEU A 32 -26.54 -11.61 20.54
N GLU A 33 -27.43 -12.45 20.02
CA GLU A 33 -27.41 -12.89 18.61
C GLU A 33 -27.67 -11.71 17.66
N CYS A 34 -28.65 -10.86 17.98
CA CYS A 34 -28.96 -9.65 17.19
C CYS A 34 -27.84 -8.59 17.24
N GLN A 35 -27.17 -8.44 18.39
CA GLN A 35 -26.07 -7.49 18.58
C GLN A 35 -24.72 -7.98 18.03
N ALA A 36 -24.67 -9.18 17.44
CA ALA A 36 -23.42 -9.72 16.93
C ALA A 36 -22.90 -8.88 15.74
N PRO A 37 -21.63 -8.44 15.75
CA PRO A 37 -21.10 -7.53 14.72
C PRO A 37 -20.93 -8.19 13.35
N HIS A 38 -20.84 -9.52 13.31
CA HIS A 38 -20.66 -10.29 12.08
C HIS A 38 -21.85 -11.22 11.87
N GLN A 39 -22.68 -10.87 10.89
CA GLN A 39 -23.88 -11.60 10.52
C GLN A 39 -23.88 -11.87 9.02
N GLN A 40 -24.45 -13.01 8.64
CA GLN A 40 -24.76 -13.39 7.28
C GLN A 40 -26.27 -13.65 7.21
N ASP A 41 -26.98 -12.94 6.35
CA ASP A 41 -28.45 -12.99 6.23
C ASP A 41 -29.19 -12.80 7.58
N GLY A 42 -28.69 -11.86 8.41
CA GLY A 42 -29.25 -11.56 9.73
C GLY A 42 -28.98 -12.61 10.81
N LYS A 43 -28.24 -13.69 10.49
CA LYS A 43 -27.80 -14.70 11.45
C LYS A 43 -26.34 -14.51 11.80
N ARG A 44 -26.00 -14.59 13.08
CA ARG A 44 -24.61 -14.55 13.52
C ARG A 44 -23.80 -15.66 12.87
N ILE A 45 -22.62 -15.32 12.38
CA ILE A 45 -21.71 -16.31 11.79
C ILE A 45 -21.24 -17.29 12.88
N VAL A 46 -21.37 -18.58 12.59
CA VAL A 46 -20.95 -19.69 13.47
C VAL A 46 -20.01 -20.63 12.74
N GLN A 47 -19.22 -21.38 13.51
CA GLN A 47 -18.37 -22.44 12.94
C GLN A 47 -19.24 -23.46 12.18
N GLY A 48 -18.79 -23.84 10.99
CA GLY A 48 -19.53 -24.73 10.08
C GLY A 48 -20.55 -24.01 9.18
N MET A 49 -20.83 -22.72 9.40
CA MET A 49 -21.67 -21.95 8.48
C MET A 49 -20.97 -21.77 7.13
N PRO A 50 -21.63 -22.10 6.00
CA PRO A 50 -21.06 -21.87 4.67
C PRO A 50 -20.90 -20.37 4.43
N LYS A 51 -19.69 -19.96 4.03
CA LYS A 51 -19.40 -18.57 3.70
C LYS A 51 -20.12 -18.18 2.40
N ALA A 52 -20.81 -17.04 2.41
CA ALA A 52 -21.43 -16.51 1.20
C ALA A 52 -20.38 -16.05 0.17
N GLY A 53 -20.75 -16.10 -1.11
CA GLY A 53 -19.91 -15.63 -2.23
C GLY A 53 -18.74 -16.55 -2.60
N ASN A 54 -17.96 -16.13 -3.61
CA ASN A 54 -16.85 -16.91 -4.14
C ASN A 54 -15.68 -16.97 -3.14
N GLN A 55 -15.42 -18.16 -2.60
CA GLN A 55 -14.34 -18.41 -1.64
C GLN A 55 -13.03 -18.79 -2.36
N THR A 56 -12.58 -17.95 -3.29
CA THR A 56 -11.36 -18.23 -4.05
C THR A 56 -10.14 -18.16 -3.13
N HIS A 57 -9.42 -19.27 -3.02
CA HIS A 57 -8.15 -19.34 -2.32
C HIS A 57 -7.03 -19.55 -3.33
N ILE A 58 -6.07 -18.62 -3.38
CA ILE A 58 -4.95 -18.67 -4.31
C ILE A 58 -3.69 -19.01 -3.52
N HIS A 59 -3.09 -20.17 -3.81
CA HIS A 59 -1.74 -20.49 -3.35
C HIS A 59 -0.74 -20.06 -4.42
N ILE A 60 0.15 -19.13 -4.06
CA ILE A 60 1.28 -18.76 -4.92
C ILE A 60 2.52 -19.47 -4.38
N ILE A 61 3.01 -20.47 -5.12
CA ILE A 61 4.24 -21.17 -4.79
C ILE A 61 5.36 -20.59 -5.64
N VAL A 62 6.38 -20.02 -4.98
CA VAL A 62 7.56 -19.46 -5.65
C VAL A 62 8.74 -20.38 -5.42
N SER A 63 9.24 -21.01 -6.48
CA SER A 63 10.48 -21.80 -6.40
C SER A 63 11.67 -20.87 -6.18
N ARG A 64 12.61 -21.31 -5.34
CA ARG A 64 13.94 -20.69 -5.27
C ARG A 64 14.86 -21.17 -6.39
N LYS A 65 14.39 -21.95 -7.35
CA LYS A 65 15.21 -22.44 -8.46
C LYS A 65 15.02 -21.57 -9.70
N ASP A 66 16.03 -21.52 -10.55
CA ASP A 66 15.91 -20.93 -11.87
C ASP A 66 14.99 -21.77 -12.79
N ALA A 67 14.68 -21.25 -13.98
CA ALA A 67 13.76 -21.91 -14.91
C ALA A 67 14.23 -23.30 -15.38
N SER A 68 15.54 -23.57 -15.35
CA SER A 68 16.10 -24.89 -15.66
C SER A 68 16.16 -25.85 -14.46
N ASN A 69 15.70 -25.41 -13.28
CA ASN A 69 15.76 -26.13 -12.00
C ASN A 69 17.19 -26.49 -11.52
N SER A 70 18.23 -25.93 -12.15
CA SER A 70 19.62 -26.28 -11.91
C SER A 70 20.22 -25.46 -10.78
N PHE A 71 19.89 -24.17 -10.70
CA PHE A 71 20.52 -23.22 -9.78
C PHE A 71 19.55 -22.76 -8.69
N SER A 72 20.01 -22.78 -7.43
CA SER A 72 19.27 -22.19 -6.31
C SER A 72 19.56 -20.70 -6.22
N LEU A 73 18.53 -19.88 -6.36
CA LEU A 73 18.50 -18.45 -6.19
C LEU A 73 18.38 -18.12 -4.70
N SER A 74 19.40 -17.49 -4.14
CA SER A 74 19.38 -17.01 -2.76
C SER A 74 18.84 -15.58 -2.69
N PRO A 75 17.73 -15.32 -1.97
CA PRO A 75 17.19 -13.97 -1.78
C PRO A 75 18.11 -13.07 -0.95
N GLY A 76 19.08 -13.63 -0.21
CA GLY A 76 20.07 -12.89 0.58
C GLY A 76 21.37 -12.57 -0.17
N SER A 77 21.49 -12.91 -1.45
CA SER A 77 22.70 -12.63 -2.22
C SER A 77 22.89 -11.12 -2.43
N LYS A 78 24.04 -10.58 -1.99
CA LYS A 78 24.40 -9.17 -2.17
C LYS A 78 25.02 -8.85 -3.54
N TYR A 79 25.34 -9.87 -4.33
CA TYR A 79 26.03 -9.71 -5.61
C TYR A 79 25.04 -9.25 -6.69
N LYS A 80 25.44 -8.25 -7.46
CA LYS A 80 24.68 -7.70 -8.58
C LYS A 80 25.38 -8.07 -9.88
N ALA A 81 24.76 -8.95 -10.68
CA ALA A 81 25.15 -9.30 -12.04
C ALA A 81 26.67 -9.30 -12.32
N SER A 82 27.44 -9.98 -11.47
CA SER A 82 28.90 -10.12 -11.61
C SER A 82 29.23 -11.40 -12.34
N GLU A 83 30.20 -11.38 -13.23
CA GLU A 83 30.79 -12.59 -13.81
C GLU A 83 31.94 -13.07 -12.93
N VAL A 84 31.90 -14.35 -12.58
CA VAL A 84 32.98 -15.01 -11.84
C VAL A 84 33.36 -16.29 -12.56
N GLU A 85 34.64 -16.61 -12.56
CA GLU A 85 35.11 -17.89 -13.06
C GLU A 85 34.94 -18.94 -11.96
N MET A 86 34.14 -19.97 -12.23
CA MET A 86 33.95 -21.12 -11.35
C MET A 86 34.23 -22.38 -12.15
N ASN A 87 35.21 -23.17 -11.70
CA ASN A 87 35.63 -24.42 -12.36
C ASN A 87 35.97 -24.22 -13.86
N GLY A 88 36.69 -23.15 -14.20
CA GLY A 88 37.08 -22.83 -15.59
C GLY A 88 35.94 -22.34 -16.49
N LYS A 89 34.74 -22.06 -15.93
CA LYS A 89 33.59 -21.52 -16.67
C LYS A 89 33.20 -20.16 -16.14
N LYS A 90 32.92 -19.21 -17.04
CA LYS A 90 32.32 -17.91 -16.68
C LYS A 90 30.87 -18.13 -16.26
N VAL A 91 30.58 -17.90 -14.98
CA VAL A 91 29.24 -17.99 -14.41
C VAL A 91 28.75 -16.60 -14.05
N LYS A 92 27.56 -16.24 -14.54
CA LYS A 92 26.87 -15.02 -14.11
C LYS A 92 26.28 -15.27 -12.72
N ARG A 93 26.69 -14.45 -11.77
CA ARG A 93 26.25 -14.51 -10.38
C ARG A 93 25.49 -13.24 -10.00
N GLY A 94 24.46 -13.42 -9.18
CA GLY A 94 23.75 -12.31 -8.55
C GLY A 94 22.49 -11.90 -9.30
N PHE A 95 21.76 -10.95 -8.71
CA PHE A 95 20.47 -10.48 -9.22
C PHE A 95 20.51 -8.98 -9.46
N ASP A 96 20.27 -8.57 -10.70
CA ASP A 96 20.10 -7.16 -11.03
C ASP A 96 18.64 -6.76 -10.88
N ARG A 97 18.33 -6.24 -9.69
CA ARG A 97 16.99 -5.77 -9.35
C ARG A 97 16.51 -4.66 -10.26
N ASP A 98 17.40 -3.75 -10.67
CA ASP A 98 17.00 -2.61 -11.50
C ASP A 98 16.59 -3.08 -12.89
N LYS A 99 17.42 -3.93 -13.51
CA LYS A 99 17.13 -4.55 -14.81
C LYS A 99 15.87 -5.43 -14.77
N PHE A 100 15.66 -6.16 -13.67
CA PHE A 100 14.44 -6.95 -13.51
C PHE A 100 13.18 -6.10 -13.54
N PHE A 101 13.11 -5.03 -12.76
CA PHE A 101 11.94 -4.16 -12.74
C PHE A 101 11.72 -3.44 -14.07
N GLU A 102 12.79 -2.95 -14.71
CA GLU A 102 12.69 -2.33 -16.04
C GLU A 102 12.12 -3.29 -17.09
N ASN A 103 12.56 -4.56 -17.07
CA ASN A 103 12.05 -5.57 -18.00
C ASN A 103 10.61 -5.99 -17.66
N ALA A 104 10.28 -6.12 -16.38
CA ALA A 104 8.93 -6.45 -15.93
C ALA A 104 7.93 -5.37 -16.35
N GLU A 105 8.30 -4.10 -16.17
CA GLU A 105 7.53 -2.93 -16.60
C GLU A 105 7.26 -2.94 -18.12
N LYS A 106 8.30 -3.17 -18.93
CA LYS A 106 8.16 -3.27 -20.40
C LYS A 106 7.27 -4.43 -20.83
N THR A 107 7.46 -5.60 -20.21
CA THR A 107 6.65 -6.79 -20.53
C THR A 107 5.19 -6.54 -20.15
N PHE A 108 4.93 -5.95 -18.98
CA PHE A 108 3.57 -5.62 -18.56
C PHE A 108 2.90 -4.65 -19.54
N ASP A 109 3.60 -3.56 -19.91
CA ASP A 109 3.04 -2.55 -20.82
C ASP A 109 2.72 -3.14 -22.18
N LYS A 110 3.62 -3.98 -22.70
CA LYS A 110 3.40 -4.65 -23.97
C LYS A 110 2.23 -5.64 -23.90
N THR A 111 2.16 -6.45 -22.85
CA THR A 111 1.14 -7.50 -22.72
C THR A 111 -0.26 -6.93 -22.52
N PHE A 112 -0.38 -5.83 -21.77
CA PHE A 112 -1.69 -5.26 -21.42
C PHE A 112 -2.02 -3.95 -22.14
N GLY A 113 -1.14 -3.48 -23.04
CA GLY A 113 -1.29 -2.18 -23.70
C GLY A 113 -1.29 -1.01 -22.71
N TYR A 114 -0.64 -1.17 -21.56
CA TYR A 114 -0.70 -0.20 -20.48
C TYR A 114 0.23 0.99 -20.75
N GLN A 115 -0.33 2.20 -20.84
CA GLN A 115 0.42 3.44 -21.01
C GLN A 115 0.91 3.97 -19.66
N ARG A 116 2.03 3.44 -19.19
CA ARG A 116 2.60 3.82 -17.88
C ARG A 116 3.05 5.28 -17.85
N ASN A 117 2.63 6.02 -16.81
CA ASN A 117 3.14 7.37 -16.57
C ASN A 117 4.54 7.35 -15.93
N PHE A 118 5.36 8.39 -16.16
CA PHE A 118 6.66 8.56 -15.52
C PHE A 118 6.64 8.30 -14.01
N ALA A 119 5.64 8.83 -13.28
CA ALA A 119 5.54 8.72 -11.82
C ALA A 119 5.39 7.27 -11.32
N GLU A 120 4.93 6.37 -12.18
CA GLU A 120 4.70 4.96 -11.84
C GLU A 120 5.90 4.08 -12.13
N THR A 121 6.86 4.58 -12.93
CA THR A 121 8.07 3.83 -13.29
C THR A 121 8.93 3.54 -12.07
N TYR A 122 9.58 2.38 -12.08
CA TYR A 122 10.49 1.93 -11.05
C TYR A 122 11.63 2.92 -10.87
N LYS A 123 12.15 3.46 -11.99
CA LYS A 123 13.19 4.48 -11.98
C LYS A 123 12.73 5.73 -11.22
N ALA A 124 11.55 6.25 -11.52
CA ALA A 124 11.04 7.44 -10.84
C ALA A 124 10.80 7.19 -9.34
N ARG A 125 10.25 6.02 -8.95
CA ARG A 125 10.11 5.64 -7.53
C ARG A 125 11.45 5.45 -6.81
N LYS A 126 12.45 4.94 -7.51
CA LYS A 126 13.82 4.79 -6.99
C LYS A 126 14.48 6.15 -6.80
N ASP A 127 14.35 7.05 -7.77
CA ASP A 127 14.87 8.40 -7.71
C ASP A 127 14.18 9.22 -6.62
N PHE A 128 12.85 9.09 -6.46
CA PHE A 128 12.12 9.73 -5.37
C PHE A 128 12.67 9.33 -4.00
N ARG A 129 12.94 8.04 -3.78
CA ARG A 129 13.50 7.56 -2.50
C ARG A 129 14.95 7.96 -2.27
N LYS A 130 15.78 7.95 -3.31
CA LYS A 130 17.22 8.22 -3.18
C LYS A 130 17.54 9.71 -3.19
N ASN A 131 16.94 10.45 -4.10
CA ASN A 131 17.17 11.87 -4.30
C ASN A 131 15.89 12.54 -4.82
N PRO A 132 14.99 12.97 -3.92
CA PRO A 132 13.74 13.61 -4.29
C PRO A 132 13.92 14.80 -5.25
N LYS A 133 15.04 15.54 -5.16
CA LYS A 133 15.30 16.69 -6.03
C LYS A 133 15.41 16.29 -7.50
N ILE A 134 16.08 15.17 -7.80
CA ILE A 134 16.22 14.66 -9.17
C ILE A 134 14.86 14.21 -9.71
N TYR A 135 14.07 13.53 -8.88
CA TYR A 135 12.71 13.13 -9.23
C TYR A 135 11.84 14.32 -9.61
N PHE A 136 11.80 15.37 -8.78
CA PHE A 136 10.99 16.54 -9.06
C PHE A 136 11.50 17.36 -10.25
N ALA A 137 12.83 17.42 -10.46
CA ALA A 137 13.39 18.04 -11.66
C ALA A 137 12.96 17.30 -12.94
N ALA A 138 12.93 15.96 -12.91
CA ALA A 138 12.41 15.16 -14.03
C ALA A 138 10.89 15.33 -14.20
N LEU A 139 10.14 15.36 -13.11
CA LEU A 139 8.68 15.56 -13.11
C LEU A 139 8.27 16.90 -13.73
N ILE A 140 9.04 17.97 -13.48
CA ILE A 140 8.74 19.31 -14.02
C ILE A 140 8.97 19.37 -15.53
N LYS A 141 9.89 18.57 -16.07
CA LYS A 141 10.22 18.50 -17.50
C LYS A 141 9.21 17.69 -18.33
N LEU A 142 8.25 17.03 -17.69
CA LEU A 142 7.21 16.28 -18.41
C LEU A 142 6.25 17.22 -19.17
N PRO A 143 5.67 16.76 -20.28
CA PRO A 143 4.56 17.44 -20.94
C PRO A 143 3.39 17.70 -19.99
N THR A 144 2.63 18.77 -20.21
CA THR A 144 1.54 19.20 -19.34
C THR A 144 0.52 18.10 -19.04
N ASN A 145 0.18 17.28 -20.05
CA ASN A 145 -0.76 16.17 -19.92
C ASN A 145 -0.22 15.05 -19.02
N GLU A 146 1.04 14.66 -19.21
CA GLU A 146 1.66 13.62 -18.38
C GLU A 146 1.92 14.10 -16.95
N LYS A 147 2.26 15.39 -16.80
CA LYS A 147 2.53 16.03 -15.52
C LYS A 147 1.27 16.09 -14.64
N SER A 148 0.11 16.41 -15.21
CA SER A 148 -1.15 16.45 -14.47
C SER A 148 -1.56 15.06 -13.97
N ILE A 149 -1.41 14.03 -14.82
CA ILE A 149 -1.62 12.62 -14.47
C ILE A 149 -0.66 12.20 -13.36
N ALA A 150 0.63 12.56 -13.47
CA ALA A 150 1.63 12.26 -12.47
C ALA A 150 1.27 12.85 -11.09
N PHE A 151 0.85 14.12 -11.02
CA PHE A 151 0.41 14.73 -9.76
C PHE A 151 -0.86 14.10 -9.20
N LYS A 152 -1.81 13.70 -10.06
CA LYS A 152 -3.01 12.97 -9.64
C LYS A 152 -2.64 11.63 -8.99
N LEU A 153 -1.79 10.85 -9.65
CA LEU A 153 -1.30 9.57 -9.15
C LEU A 153 -0.55 9.72 -7.81
N MET A 154 0.28 10.76 -7.66
CA MET A 154 0.97 11.02 -6.40
C MET A 154 -0.01 11.28 -5.24
N ARG A 155 -1.11 11.99 -5.51
CA ARG A 155 -2.15 12.27 -4.51
C ARG A 155 -2.90 11.00 -4.12
N GLU A 156 -3.25 10.16 -5.08
CA GLU A 156 -3.99 8.90 -4.85
C GLU A 156 -3.13 7.84 -4.15
N THR A 157 -1.83 7.80 -4.44
CA THR A 157 -0.89 6.83 -3.83
C THR A 157 -0.39 7.24 -2.44
N GLY A 158 -0.84 8.37 -1.91
CA GLY A 158 -0.45 8.85 -0.58
C GLY A 158 1.02 9.27 -0.48
N ILE A 159 1.70 9.48 -1.61
CA ILE A 159 3.06 10.00 -1.62
C ILE A 159 2.99 11.47 -1.17
N PRO A 160 3.72 11.88 -0.12
CA PRO A 160 3.67 13.25 0.35
C PRO A 160 4.16 14.18 -0.76
N ILE A 161 3.24 14.92 -1.36
CA ILE A 161 3.58 16.02 -2.25
C ILE A 161 4.27 17.03 -1.34
N MET A 162 5.58 17.17 -1.51
CA MET A 162 6.35 18.16 -0.77
C MET A 162 5.60 19.51 -0.84
N PRO A 163 5.23 20.13 0.30
CA PRO A 163 4.29 21.25 0.35
C PRO A 163 4.79 22.51 -0.39
N SER A 164 6.04 22.51 -0.84
CA SER A 164 6.69 23.66 -1.45
C SER A 164 6.63 23.70 -2.98
N ILE A 165 6.31 22.63 -3.71
CA ILE A 165 6.45 22.62 -5.17
C ILE A 165 5.16 23.17 -5.83
N PRO A 166 5.20 24.36 -6.45
CA PRO A 166 4.04 24.90 -7.14
C PRO A 166 3.72 24.02 -8.36
N THR A 167 2.49 23.54 -8.44
CA THR A 167 2.06 22.62 -9.50
C THR A 167 1.67 23.34 -10.79
N ASN A 168 1.51 24.67 -10.74
CA ASN A 168 1.11 25.53 -11.85
C ASN A 168 1.99 26.79 -11.93
N GLN A 169 2.24 27.32 -13.13
CA GLN A 169 2.94 28.61 -13.36
C GLN A 169 2.28 29.75 -12.56
N ALA A 170 0.95 29.77 -12.48
CA ALA A 170 0.22 30.73 -11.66
C ALA A 170 0.56 30.61 -10.16
N GLN A 171 0.66 29.39 -9.63
CA GLN A 171 1.04 29.17 -8.23
C GLN A 171 2.52 29.50 -7.97
N LEU A 172 3.39 29.30 -8.96
CA LEU A 172 4.80 29.69 -8.89
C LEU A 172 4.91 31.22 -8.85
N ALA A 173 4.22 31.92 -9.77
CA ALA A 173 4.16 33.37 -9.80
C ALA A 173 3.60 33.94 -8.48
N LEU A 174 2.53 33.35 -7.95
CA LEU A 174 1.90 33.78 -6.70
C LEU A 174 2.80 33.51 -5.47
N LYS A 175 3.55 32.40 -5.45
CA LYS A 175 4.56 32.14 -4.41
C LYS A 175 5.76 33.09 -4.51
N VAL A 176 6.23 33.40 -5.71
CA VAL A 176 7.30 34.38 -5.94
C VAL A 176 6.84 35.77 -5.48
N PHE A 177 5.63 36.17 -5.85
CA PHE A 177 5.00 37.42 -5.41
C PHE A 177 4.86 37.46 -3.88
N ASN A 178 4.34 36.41 -3.25
CA ASN A 178 4.19 36.35 -1.79
C ASN A 178 5.54 36.36 -1.05
N LYS A 179 6.60 35.79 -1.64
CA LYS A 179 7.95 35.81 -1.08
C LYS A 179 8.59 37.20 -1.23
N LEU A 180 8.38 37.87 -2.36
CA LEU A 180 8.77 39.27 -2.59
C LEU A 180 8.06 40.21 -1.62
N ARG A 181 6.74 40.06 -1.45
CA ARG A 181 5.96 40.82 -0.47
C ARG A 181 6.46 40.60 0.95
N LYS A 182 6.74 39.36 1.37
CA LYS A 182 7.37 39.09 2.68
C LYS A 182 8.76 39.72 2.81
N GLY A 183 9.56 39.71 1.75
CA GLY A 183 10.87 40.39 1.74
C GLY A 183 10.74 41.91 1.89
N LEU A 184 9.75 42.51 1.22
CA LEU A 184 9.38 43.93 1.36
C LEU A 184 8.85 44.24 2.76
N ASP A 185 7.95 43.42 3.32
CA ASP A 185 7.42 43.61 4.68
C ASP A 185 8.54 43.52 5.74
N VAL A 186 9.50 42.60 5.57
CA VAL A 186 10.68 42.51 6.43
C VAL A 186 11.60 43.72 6.26
N ALA A 187 11.81 44.19 5.03
CA ALA A 187 12.59 45.40 4.75
C ALA A 187 11.95 46.68 5.31
N ILE A 188 10.63 46.78 5.27
CA ILE A 188 9.84 47.88 5.85
C ILE A 188 9.89 47.82 7.39
N LYS A 189 9.80 46.63 7.97
CA LYS A 189 9.98 46.42 9.42
C LYS A 189 11.42 46.63 9.89
N SER A 190 12.43 46.40 9.05
CA SER A 190 13.83 46.67 9.38
C SER A 190 14.25 48.12 9.11
N SER A 191 13.45 48.89 8.37
CA SER A 191 13.64 50.34 8.17
C SER A 191 12.85 51.20 9.16
N SER A 192 11.88 50.62 9.87
CA SER A 192 11.32 51.19 11.09
C SER A 192 12.13 50.72 12.29
N ILE A 193 13.14 51.52 12.68
CA ILE A 193 13.69 51.46 14.03
C ILE A 193 12.53 51.74 14.98
N GLY A 194 12.20 50.76 15.83
CA GLY A 194 11.19 50.94 16.87
C GLY A 194 11.57 52.11 17.78
N ILE A 195 10.61 53.03 17.96
CA ILE A 195 10.34 53.62 19.27
C ILE A 195 9.19 52.83 19.85
#